data_AF-A0A936Z2V9-F1
#
_entry.id   AF-A0A936Z2V9-F1
#
_cell.length_a   1.000
_cell.length_b   1.000
_cell.length_c   1.000
_cell.angle_alpha   90.00
_cell.angle_beta   90.00
_cell.angle_gamma   90.00
#
_symmetry.space_group_name_H-M   'P 1'
#
loop_
_entity.id
_entity.type
_entity.pdbx_description
1 polymer ?
#
loop_
_entity_poly.entity_id
_entity_poly.type
_entity_poly.pdbx_seq_one_letter_code
_entity_poly.pdbx_strand_id
1 'polypeptide(L)' 'MTLDEYNTSVKQILEEQQKIAQSTAQLAMSGQASPTNPQFAQLMSSQWGLMQQIAKLNTELMMGVMAPKK' A
#
# COMPACT_ATOMS: atom_id res chain seq x y z
N MET A 1 -1.51 -5.58 -18.22
CA MET A 1 -2.50 -4.87 -17.41
C MET A 1 -2.99 -3.66 -18.22
N THR A 2 -4.28 -3.38 -18.23
CA THR A 2 -4.84 -2.16 -18.85
C THR A 2 -4.68 -0.96 -17.90
N LEU A 3 -4.88 0.26 -18.40
CA LEU A 3 -4.90 1.45 -17.53
C LEU A 3 -6.01 1.37 -16.47
N ASP A 4 -7.15 0.74 -16.79
CA ASP A 4 -8.26 0.58 -15.85
C ASP A 4 -7.91 -0.40 -14.72
N GLU A 5 -7.23 -1.49 -15.05
CA GLU A 5 -6.73 -2.46 -14.07
C GLU A 5 -5.67 -1.81 -13.17
N TYR A 6 -4.76 -1.01 -13.72
CA TYR A 6 -3.79 -0.22 -12.95
C TYR A 6 -4.48 0.73 -11.97
N ASN A 7 -5.44 1.53 -12.46
CA ASN A 7 -6.18 2.48 -11.65
C ASN A 7 -6.94 1.78 -10.51
N THR A 8 -7.49 0.60 -10.81
CA THR A 8 -8.17 -0.24 -9.81
C THR A 8 -7.19 -0.73 -8.75
N SER A 9 -6.02 -1.25 -9.15
CA SER A 9 -4.98 -1.68 -8.22
C SER A 9 -4.44 -0.54 -7.35
N VAL A 10 -4.21 0.64 -7.93
CA VAL A 10 -3.76 1.81 -7.16
C VAL A 10 -4.81 2.23 -6.12
N LYS A 11 -6.10 2.27 -6.50
CA LYS A 11 -7.19 2.57 -5.56
C LYS A 11 -7.23 1.59 -4.39
N GLN A 12 -7.14 0.29 -4.67
CA GLN A 12 -7.11 -0.74 -3.64
C GLN A 12 -5.91 -0.56 -2.68
N ILE A 13 -4.72 -0.24 -3.21
CA ILE A 13 -3.55 0.00 -2.36
C ILE A 13 -3.78 1.22 -1.45
N LEU A 14 -4.35 2.30 -1.97
CA LEU A 14 -4.64 3.50 -1.17
C LEU A 14 -5.68 3.23 -0.06
N GLU A 15 -6.70 2.44 -0.37
CA GLU A 15 -7.69 2.00 0.63
C GLU A 15 -7.04 1.18 1.76
N GLU A 16 -6.13 0.26 1.43
CA GLU A 16 -5.39 -0.51 2.43
C GLU A 16 -4.41 0.35 3.23
N GLN A 17 -3.73 1.31 2.61
CA GLN A 17 -2.89 2.29 3.33
C GLN A 17 -3.71 3.11 4.32
N GLN A 18 -4.93 3.51 3.95
CA GLN A 18 -5.83 4.25 4.83
C GLN A 18 -6.26 3.42 6.05
N LYS A 19 -6.51 2.11 5.89
CA LYS A 19 -6.80 1.19 7.00
C LYS A 19 -5.60 1.05 7.93
N ILE A 20 -4.40 0.86 7.38
CA ILE A 20 -3.16 0.78 8.16
C ILE A 20 -2.93 2.08 8.96
N ALA A 21 -3.15 3.24 8.34
CA ALA A 21 -3.02 4.52 9.01
C ALA A 21 -3.99 4.65 10.20
N GLN A 22 -5.25 4.23 10.04
CA GLN A 22 -6.24 4.23 11.12
C GLN A 22 -5.83 3.30 12.28
N SER A 23 -5.43 2.07 11.99
CA SER A 23 -4.99 1.13 13.02
C SER A 23 -3.71 1.60 13.72
N THR A 24 -2.78 2.19 12.98
CA THR A 24 -1.54 2.75 13.54
C THR A 24 -1.85 3.93 14.47
N ALA A 25 -2.79 4.81 14.09
CA ALA A 25 -3.23 5.92 14.93
C ALA A 25 -3.88 5.42 16.24
N GLN A 26 -4.69 4.35 16.18
CA GLN A 26 -5.26 3.73 17.38
C GLN A 26 -4.18 3.20 18.33
N LEU A 27 -3.13 2.55 17.80
CA LEU A 27 -2.00 2.13 18.61
C LEU A 27 -1.19 3.31 19.16
N ALA A 28 -1.05 4.39 18.40
CA ALA A 28 -0.37 5.59 18.87
C ALA A 28 -1.12 6.24 20.05
N MET A 29 -2.45 6.35 19.93
CA MET A 29 -3.31 6.87 21.00
C MET A 29 -3.27 6.03 22.28
N SER A 30 -3.04 4.71 22.17
CA SER A 30 -2.88 3.82 23.32
C SER A 30 -1.43 3.73 23.85
N GLY A 31 -0.48 4.45 23.25
CA GLY A 31 0.95 4.39 23.60
C GLY A 31 1.64 3.09 23.17
N GLN A 32 1.03 2.33 22.26
CA GLN A 32 1.49 1.02 21.78
C GLN A 32 2.10 1.05 20.38
N ALA A 33 2.21 2.22 19.75
CA ALA A 33 2.91 2.40 18.48
C ALA A 33 4.44 2.28 18.68
N SER A 34 4.91 1.04 18.86
CA SER A 34 6.31 0.69 19.11
C SER A 34 6.76 -0.47 18.22
N PRO A 35 8.00 -0.48 17.70
CA PRO A 35 8.56 -1.61 16.97
C PRO A 35 8.55 -2.94 17.75
N THR A 36 8.50 -2.89 19.08
CA THR A 36 8.41 -4.08 19.94
C THR A 36 6.98 -4.61 20.10
N ASN A 37 5.97 -3.83 19.70
CA ASN A 37 4.59 -4.29 19.68
C ASN A 37 4.35 -5.11 18.39
N PRO A 38 3.91 -6.38 18.47
CA PRO A 38 3.77 -7.24 17.29
C PRO A 38 2.72 -6.73 16.30
N GLN A 39 1.66 -6.10 16.78
CA GLN A 39 0.63 -5.52 15.92
C GLN A 39 1.17 -4.30 15.15
N PHE A 40 1.92 -3.43 15.82
CA PHE A 40 2.58 -2.30 15.17
C PHE A 40 3.59 -2.77 14.12
N ALA A 41 4.44 -3.75 14.47
CA ALA A 41 5.42 -4.33 13.54
C ALA A 41 4.73 -4.93 12.30
N GLN A 42 3.62 -5.64 12.49
CA GLN A 42 2.81 -6.18 11.39
C GLN A 42 2.25 -5.07 10.50
N LEU A 43 1.69 -4.00 11.07
CA LEU A 43 1.18 -2.85 10.31
C LEU A 43 2.27 -2.21 9.45
N MET A 44 3.47 -2.02 10.00
CA MET A 44 4.61 -1.46 9.25
C MET A 44 5.09 -2.39 8.14
N SER A 45 5.13 -3.70 8.40
CA SER A 45 5.45 -4.69 7.37
C SER A 45 4.43 -4.67 6.23
N SER A 46 3.13 -4.57 6.54
CA SER A 46 2.07 -4.45 5.54
C SER A 46 2.21 -3.15 4.74
N GLN A 47 2.49 -2.02 5.41
CA GLN A 47 2.71 -0.74 4.75
C GLN A 47 3.87 -0.82 3.76
N TRP A 48 4.98 -1.46 4.14
CA TRP A 48 6.11 -1.67 3.26
C TRP A 48 5.76 -2.52 2.04
N GLY A 49 5.00 -3.60 2.23
CA GLY A 49 4.50 -4.43 1.14
C GLY A 49 3.64 -3.65 0.14
N LEU A 50 2.78 -2.74 0.61
CA LEU A 50 1.98 -1.86 -0.25
C LEU A 50 2.86 -0.88 -1.05
N MET A 51 3.91 -0.33 -0.43
CA MET A 51 4.87 0.54 -1.12
C MET A 51 5.60 -0.21 -2.24
N GLN A 52 5.98 -1.47 -2.02
CA GLN A 52 6.58 -2.31 -3.06
C GLN A 52 5.60 -2.58 -4.21
N GLN A 53 4.32 -2.79 -3.92
CA GLN A 53 3.30 -2.97 -4.95
C GLN A 53 3.12 -1.72 -5.82
N ILE A 54 3.06 -0.52 -5.22
CA ILE A 54 3.04 0.74 -5.97
C ILE A 54 4.29 0.89 -6.83
N ALA A 55 5.47 0.63 -6.27
CA ALA A 55 6.72 0.76 -7.02
C ALA A 55 6.75 -0.17 -8.24
N LYS A 56 6.26 -1.42 -8.08
CA LYS A 56 6.12 -2.37 -9.18
C LYS A 56 5.15 -1.87 -10.25
N LEU A 57 3.94 -1.45 -9.86
CA LEU A 57 2.94 -0.94 -10.80
C LEU A 57 3.48 0.27 -11.59
N ASN A 58 4.12 1.22 -10.91
CA ASN A 58 4.72 2.38 -11.58
C ASN A 58 5.83 1.98 -12.55
N THR A 59 6.64 0.98 -12.18
CA THR A 59 7.70 0.45 -13.06
C THR A 59 7.11 -0.21 -14.30
N GLU A 60 6.07 -1.03 -14.14
CA GLU A 60 5.34 -1.64 -15.26
C GLU A 60 4.71 -0.60 -16.19
N LEU A 61 4.25 0.54 -15.63
CA LEU A 61 3.71 1.66 -16.40
C LEU A 61 4.80 2.33 -17.23
N MET A 62 5.92 2.67 -16.59
CA MET A 62 7.06 3.32 -17.24
C MET A 62 7.68 2.45 -18.34
N MET A 63 7.72 1.14 -18.16
CA MET A 63 8.23 0.20 -19.16
C MET A 63 7.26 -0.06 -20.32
N GLY A 64 6.06 0.54 -20.30
CA GLY A 64 5.05 0.35 -21.34
C GLY A 64 4.45 -1.06 -21.37
N VAL A 65 4.71 -1.89 -20.35
CA VAL A 65 4.06 -3.20 -20.16
C VAL A 65 2.54 -3.01 -19.99
N MET A 66 2.15 -1.85 -19.46
CA MET A 66 0.77 -1.37 -19.45
C MET A 66 0.54 -0.43 -20.63
N ALA A 67 0.23 -1.01 -21.78
CA ALA A 67 -0.21 -0.24 -22.93
C ALA A 67 -1.68 0.19 -22.74
N PRO A 68 -2.03 1.45 -23.01
CA PRO A 68 -3.43 1.81 -23.24
C PRO A 68 -3.92 0.93 -24.39
N LYS A 69 -4.91 0.06 -24.14
CA LYS A 69 -5.66 -0.51 -25.26
C LYS A 69 -6.35 0.68 -25.92
N LYS A 70 -5.99 0.94 -27.19
CA LYS A 70 -6.77 1.83 -28.05
C LYS A 70 -8.19 1.31 -28.19
#